data_AF-A0A1Q5WQE7-F1
#
_entry.id   AF-A0A1Q5WQE7-F1
#
_cell.length_a   1.000
_cell.length_b   1.000
_cell.length_c   1.000
_cell.angle_alpha   90.00
_cell.angle_beta   90.00
_cell.angle_gamma   90.00
#
_symmetry.space_group_name_H-M   'P 1'
#
loop_
_entity.id
_entity.type
_entity.pdbx_description
1 polymer ?
#
loop_
_entity_poly.entity_id
_entity_poly.type
_entity_poly.pdbx_seq_one_letter_code
_entity_poly.pdbx_strand_id
1 'polypeptide(L)'
;MKKNIPNNKPAEKMSYYTLLVYMIAGALGAGYFHTRSFLALDALLFTAVLVYILRTDRIKLLPVHFFLLILTLLYWLSAIWAVDVEQALLEAGKISSLLPLSLLFAGLSRVLRDRIWSAWAWCGTALTLWGLAFGLFREGRLESTLGYANSFAVILAAGVAAGWRAYKLSGHKRYWIVCVIQIGGLLWTGSRAVLVLAVLGAVIYVFLNRDAQKVSMLGTMAASVLLAVVLAFATRNGGEAFREIAWDAPEFALRRIYWSDAFHLWLKHWLLGVGGGGWAVLYPSVYVKYVHQQYLQVALDTGVFGALSFIGMIIFSIRAGLRRGKEGWGSVLAIILFCAHLAFDIDLAYPLVFGLFIMLLTGAEAEGGPGQEIPLPRFRTIALALPVVIAIICFSWLTVGYTSLASGKSAIAVQDWRKAERSLIAAAAQLPWSHETHYELAALYSAIARSQGDESYMQKALEEMRTASDMIPENRSYKEMVKQAEN
;
A
#
# COMPACT_ATOMS: atom_id res chain seq x y z
N MET A 1 -8.36 -32.02 -34.57
CA MET A 1 -7.23 -31.20 -34.07
C MET A 1 -7.38 -30.99 -32.57
N LYS A 2 -6.64 -31.76 -31.74
CA LYS A 2 -6.53 -31.52 -30.30
C LYS A 2 -5.84 -30.17 -30.12
N LYS A 3 -6.56 -29.13 -29.67
CA LYS A 3 -5.92 -27.91 -29.16
C LYS A 3 -5.05 -28.34 -27.97
N ASN A 4 -3.74 -28.27 -28.12
CA ASN A 4 -2.80 -28.34 -27.01
C ASN A 4 -3.24 -27.29 -25.99
N ILE A 5 -3.88 -27.74 -24.91
CA ILE A 5 -4.15 -26.91 -23.74
C ILE A 5 -2.76 -26.66 -23.13
N PRO A 6 -2.24 -25.43 -23.09
CA PRO A 6 -0.89 -25.17 -22.65
C PRO A 6 -0.67 -25.70 -21.23
N ASN A 7 0.53 -26.25 -21.01
CA ASN A 7 0.95 -26.97 -19.80
C ASN A 7 1.16 -26.04 -18.58
N ASN A 8 0.57 -24.84 -18.58
CA ASN A 8 0.78 -23.78 -17.60
C ASN A 8 -0.01 -23.95 -16.29
N LYS A 9 -0.79 -25.03 -16.14
CA LYS A 9 -1.61 -25.28 -14.94
C LYS A 9 -0.82 -25.27 -13.62
N PRO A 10 0.43 -25.78 -13.55
CA PRO A 10 1.22 -25.71 -12.31
C PRO A 10 1.64 -24.28 -11.94
N ALA A 11 2.08 -23.49 -12.91
CA ALA A 11 2.49 -22.10 -12.70
C ALA A 11 1.31 -21.22 -12.30
N GLU A 12 0.15 -21.41 -12.94
CA GLU A 12 -1.09 -20.71 -12.63
C GLU A 12 -1.58 -20.99 -11.20
N LYS A 13 -1.57 -22.26 -10.78
CA LYS A 13 -1.92 -22.66 -9.40
C LYS A 13 -0.98 -22.03 -8.37
N MET A 14 0.32 -22.01 -8.65
CA MET A 14 1.29 -21.38 -7.76
C MET A 14 1.00 -19.89 -7.62
N SER A 15 0.84 -19.15 -8.74
CA SER A 15 0.50 -17.72 -8.71
C SER A 15 -0.76 -17.46 -7.88
N TYR A 16 -1.79 -18.30 -8.02
CA TYR A 16 -3.01 -18.19 -7.23
C TYR A 16 -2.76 -18.34 -5.73
N TYR A 17 -2.00 -19.35 -5.30
CA TYR A 17 -1.69 -19.54 -3.88
C TYR A 17 -0.76 -18.47 -3.33
N THR A 18 0.22 -18.00 -4.11
CA THR A 18 1.07 -16.86 -3.72
C THR A 18 0.24 -15.61 -3.44
N LEU A 19 -0.73 -15.31 -4.31
CA LEU A 19 -1.63 -14.15 -4.12
C LEU A 19 -2.55 -14.31 -2.90
N LEU A 20 -3.03 -15.53 -2.62
CA LEU A 20 -3.77 -15.80 -1.38
C LEU A 20 -2.90 -15.62 -0.13
N VAL A 21 -1.66 -16.11 -0.15
CA VAL A 21 -0.70 -15.93 0.94
C VAL A 21 -0.40 -14.45 1.14
N TYR A 22 -0.17 -13.70 0.07
CA TYR A 22 -0.01 -12.24 0.12
C TYR A 22 -1.20 -11.54 0.81
N MET A 23 -2.43 -11.92 0.46
CA MET A 23 -3.61 -11.32 1.10
C MET A 23 -3.71 -11.67 2.58
N ILE A 24 -3.51 -12.95 2.95
CA ILE A 24 -3.65 -13.42 4.33
C ILE A 24 -2.53 -12.86 5.21
N ALA A 25 -1.28 -12.95 4.75
CA ALA A 25 -0.14 -12.44 5.51
C ALA A 25 -0.19 -10.91 5.64
N GLY A 26 -0.66 -10.18 4.61
CA GLY A 26 -0.90 -8.75 4.71
C GLY A 26 -2.02 -8.42 5.69
N ALA A 27 -3.13 -9.16 5.64
CA ALA A 27 -4.24 -8.98 6.57
C ALA A 27 -3.82 -9.20 8.02
N LEU A 28 -2.97 -10.19 8.30
CA LEU A 28 -2.47 -10.44 9.66
C LEU A 28 -1.31 -9.49 10.05
N GLY A 29 -0.50 -9.06 9.09
CA GLY A 29 0.72 -8.27 9.28
C GLY A 29 0.55 -6.77 9.05
N ALA A 30 -0.56 -6.18 9.53
CA ALA A 30 -0.84 -4.74 9.45
C ALA A 30 -0.70 -4.15 8.03
N GLY A 31 -1.17 -4.87 7.02
CA GLY A 31 -1.16 -4.43 5.63
C GLY A 31 0.22 -4.29 5.01
N TYR A 32 1.25 -4.92 5.60
CA TYR A 32 2.66 -4.75 5.26
C TYR A 32 3.20 -3.33 5.51
N PHE A 33 2.60 -2.58 6.45
CA PHE A 33 3.04 -1.22 6.76
C PHE A 33 4.49 -1.15 7.27
N HIS A 34 4.93 -2.17 8.02
CA HIS A 34 6.27 -2.21 8.61
C HIS A 34 7.36 -2.59 7.60
N THR A 35 8.52 -1.94 7.71
CA THR A 35 9.69 -2.11 6.83
C THR A 35 10.08 -3.56 6.58
N ARG A 36 10.31 -4.33 7.65
CA ARG A 36 10.70 -5.73 7.55
C ARG A 36 9.64 -6.58 6.84
N SER A 37 8.36 -6.24 7.01
CA SER A 37 7.25 -7.00 6.46
C SER A 37 7.14 -6.84 4.95
N PHE A 38 7.27 -5.61 4.41
CA PHE A 38 7.21 -5.42 2.96
C PHE A 38 8.49 -5.84 2.24
N LEU A 39 9.67 -5.67 2.84
CA LEU A 39 10.93 -6.15 2.24
C LEU A 39 10.97 -7.68 2.13
N ALA A 40 10.51 -8.39 3.17
CA ALA A 40 10.40 -9.84 3.13
C ALA A 40 9.34 -10.30 2.11
N LEU A 41 8.25 -9.54 1.99
CA LEU A 41 7.25 -9.77 0.95
C LEU A 41 7.85 -9.61 -0.46
N ASP A 42 8.66 -8.57 -0.70
CA ASP A 42 9.29 -8.34 -2.00
C ASP A 42 10.13 -9.54 -2.42
N ALA A 43 11.02 -10.01 -1.53
CA ALA A 43 11.83 -11.19 -1.77
C ALA A 43 10.97 -12.42 -2.14
N LEU A 44 9.85 -12.63 -1.45
CA LEU A 44 8.91 -13.71 -1.72
C LEU A 44 8.18 -13.54 -3.07
N LEU A 45 7.70 -12.34 -3.39
CA LEU A 45 6.99 -12.07 -4.65
C LEU A 45 7.92 -12.19 -5.86
N PHE A 46 9.15 -11.67 -5.77
CA PHE A 46 10.15 -11.85 -6.83
C PHE A 46 10.57 -13.31 -6.98
N THR A 47 10.67 -14.06 -5.88
CA THR A 47 10.90 -15.52 -5.95
C THR A 47 9.75 -16.23 -6.66
N ALA A 48 8.49 -15.88 -6.36
CA ALA A 48 7.34 -16.43 -7.05
C ALA A 48 7.32 -16.07 -8.54
N VAL A 49 7.71 -14.85 -8.91
CA VAL A 49 7.85 -14.45 -10.32
C VAL A 49 8.97 -15.21 -11.02
N LEU A 50 10.12 -15.43 -10.36
CA LEU A 50 11.20 -16.23 -10.92
C LEU A 50 10.70 -17.63 -11.26
N VAL A 51 10.03 -18.29 -10.30
CA VAL A 51 9.46 -19.63 -10.54
C VAL A 51 8.38 -19.60 -11.62
N TYR A 52 7.56 -18.55 -11.68
CA TYR A 52 6.54 -18.37 -12.71
C TYR A 52 7.17 -18.27 -14.11
N ILE A 53 8.18 -17.42 -14.29
CA ILE A 53 8.91 -17.22 -15.55
C ILE A 53 9.62 -18.51 -15.99
N LEU A 54 10.20 -19.27 -15.05
CA LEU A 54 10.87 -20.53 -15.34
C LEU A 54 9.92 -21.68 -15.70
N ARG A 55 8.63 -21.57 -15.36
CA ARG A 55 7.61 -22.62 -15.56
C ARG A 55 6.55 -22.29 -16.61
N THR A 56 6.64 -21.13 -17.27
CA THR A 56 5.70 -20.72 -18.31
C THR A 56 6.43 -20.49 -19.63
N ASP A 57 5.82 -20.92 -20.73
CA ASP A 57 6.36 -20.65 -22.07
C ASP A 57 6.01 -19.24 -22.57
N ARG A 58 5.06 -18.56 -21.90
CA ARG A 58 4.54 -17.25 -22.29
C ARG A 58 4.22 -16.40 -21.09
N ILE A 59 4.44 -15.10 -21.22
CA ILE A 59 4.02 -14.10 -20.24
C ILE A 59 3.00 -13.15 -20.86
N LYS A 60 1.95 -12.84 -20.09
CA LYS A 60 0.95 -11.85 -20.50
C LYS A 60 1.39 -10.48 -20.01
N LEU A 61 1.76 -9.59 -20.92
CA LEU A 61 2.06 -8.20 -20.61
C LEU A 61 0.87 -7.29 -20.92
N LEU A 62 0.60 -6.37 -20.01
CA LEU A 62 -0.49 -5.40 -20.03
C LEU A 62 0.13 -3.99 -19.90
N PRO A 63 -0.52 -2.94 -20.44
CA PRO A 63 -0.10 -1.56 -20.24
C PRO A 63 0.23 -1.20 -18.78
N VAL A 64 -0.55 -1.69 -17.81
CA VAL A 64 -0.27 -1.47 -16.37
C VAL A 64 1.14 -1.91 -15.96
N HIS A 65 1.68 -3.01 -16.53
CA HIS A 65 3.03 -3.48 -16.21
C HIS A 65 4.11 -2.51 -16.69
N PHE A 66 3.90 -1.87 -17.84
CA PHE A 66 4.83 -0.89 -18.39
C PHE A 66 4.89 0.36 -17.51
N PHE A 67 3.74 0.90 -17.12
CA PHE A 67 3.68 2.04 -16.20
C PHE A 67 4.22 1.70 -14.81
N LEU A 68 3.93 0.51 -14.29
CA LEU A 68 4.50 0.04 -13.02
C LEU A 68 6.03 -0.08 -13.08
N LEU A 69 6.57 -0.58 -14.19
CA LEU A 69 8.02 -0.64 -14.39
C LEU A 69 8.63 0.77 -14.39
N ILE A 70 8.05 1.71 -15.15
CA ILE A 70 8.52 3.10 -15.16
C ILE A 70 8.44 3.71 -13.76
N LEU A 71 7.31 3.55 -13.07
CA LEU A 71 7.12 4.08 -11.73
C LEU A 71 8.17 3.51 -10.76
N THR A 72 8.38 2.19 -10.78
CA THR A 72 9.39 1.52 -9.96
C THR A 72 10.80 2.08 -10.24
N LEU A 73 11.17 2.21 -11.52
CA LEU A 73 12.47 2.77 -11.91
C LEU A 73 12.64 4.22 -11.44
N LEU A 74 11.59 5.05 -11.53
CA LEU A 74 11.64 6.44 -11.09
C LEU A 74 11.79 6.57 -9.57
N TYR A 75 11.13 5.72 -8.78
CA TYR A 75 11.33 5.68 -7.33
C TYR A 75 12.76 5.28 -6.96
N TRP A 76 13.32 4.25 -7.60
CA TRP A 76 14.73 3.87 -7.38
C TRP A 76 15.70 4.96 -7.84
N LEU A 77 15.42 5.63 -8.96
CA LEU A 77 16.24 6.72 -9.46
C LEU A 77 16.20 7.93 -8.50
N SER A 78 15.05 8.19 -7.88
CA SER A 78 14.89 9.31 -6.94
C SER A 78 15.81 9.22 -5.72
N ALA A 79 16.25 8.02 -5.35
CA ALA A 79 17.19 7.83 -4.24
C ALA A 79 18.57 8.50 -4.46
N ILE A 80 18.93 8.82 -5.72
CA ILE A 80 20.21 9.47 -6.05
C ILE A 80 20.25 10.93 -5.55
N TRP A 81 19.11 11.61 -5.52
CA TRP A 81 19.00 13.02 -5.09
C TRP A 81 18.01 13.22 -3.95
N ALA A 82 17.57 12.13 -3.32
CA ALA A 82 16.62 12.19 -2.23
C ALA A 82 17.19 12.96 -1.06
N VAL A 83 16.34 13.77 -0.42
CA VAL A 83 16.70 14.44 0.83
C VAL A 83 16.91 13.43 1.96
N ASP A 84 16.18 12.32 1.91
CA ASP A 84 16.34 11.18 2.80
C ASP A 84 16.54 9.92 1.95
N VAL A 85 17.81 9.53 1.79
CA VAL A 85 18.18 8.36 0.98
C VAL A 85 17.59 7.08 1.55
N GLU A 86 17.57 6.94 2.87
CA GLU A 86 17.04 5.76 3.54
C GLU A 86 15.54 5.60 3.25
N GLN A 87 14.73 6.64 3.49
CA GLN A 87 13.30 6.59 3.21
C GLN A 87 13.00 6.46 1.72
N ALA A 88 13.79 7.07 0.83
CA ALA A 88 13.60 6.94 -0.61
C ALA A 88 13.79 5.49 -1.07
N LEU A 89 14.80 4.79 -0.56
CA LEU A 89 15.02 3.37 -0.81
C LEU A 89 13.87 2.50 -0.27
N LEU A 90 13.34 2.84 0.91
CA LEU A 90 12.21 2.13 1.51
C LEU A 90 10.92 2.30 0.73
N GLU A 91 10.59 3.52 0.31
CA GLU A 91 9.41 3.77 -0.53
C GLU A 91 9.58 3.12 -1.92
N ALA A 92 10.79 3.14 -2.51
CA ALA A 92 11.09 2.38 -3.73
C ALA A 92 10.89 0.87 -3.55
N GLY A 93 11.26 0.32 -2.39
CA GLY A 93 10.96 -1.06 -2.02
C GLY A 93 9.46 -1.35 -2.05
N LYS A 94 8.65 -0.54 -1.35
CA LYS A 94 7.18 -0.72 -1.34
C LYS A 94 6.57 -0.74 -2.75
N ILE A 95 7.00 0.17 -3.63
CA ILE A 95 6.53 0.23 -5.02
C ILE A 95 6.97 -0.99 -5.83
N SER A 96 8.16 -1.54 -5.53
CA SER A 96 8.71 -2.71 -6.23
C SER A 96 7.86 -3.97 -6.08
N SER A 97 7.10 -4.10 -4.98
CA SER A 97 6.14 -5.20 -4.74
C SER A 97 5.03 -5.30 -5.80
N LEU A 98 4.69 -4.19 -6.44
CA LEU A 98 3.47 -4.06 -7.25
C LEU A 98 3.59 -4.73 -8.62
N LEU A 99 4.77 -4.66 -9.23
CA LEU A 99 5.04 -5.30 -10.52
C LEU A 99 4.94 -6.83 -10.45
N PRO A 100 5.63 -7.55 -9.52
CA PRO A 100 5.50 -8.99 -9.44
C PRO A 100 4.07 -9.42 -9.07
N LEU A 101 3.40 -8.68 -8.18
CA LEU A 101 1.99 -8.92 -7.87
C LEU A 101 1.09 -8.85 -9.12
N SER A 102 1.23 -7.78 -9.90
CA SER A 102 0.47 -7.56 -11.13
C SER A 102 0.73 -8.65 -12.17
N LEU A 103 1.99 -9.05 -12.38
CA LEU A 103 2.37 -10.12 -13.30
C LEU A 103 1.74 -11.46 -12.90
N LEU A 104 1.82 -11.84 -11.62
CA LEU A 104 1.23 -13.08 -11.11
C LEU A 104 -0.29 -13.09 -11.29
N PHE A 105 -0.96 -11.95 -11.04
CA PHE A 105 -2.41 -11.82 -11.18
C PHE A 105 -2.87 -11.82 -12.65
N ALA A 106 -2.13 -11.15 -13.54
CA ALA A 106 -2.38 -11.15 -14.98
C ALA A 106 -2.27 -12.57 -15.58
N GLY A 107 -1.38 -13.40 -15.03
CA GLY A 107 -1.16 -14.79 -15.43
C GLY A 107 -2.29 -15.76 -15.06
N LEU A 108 -3.24 -15.37 -14.21
CA LEU A 108 -4.38 -16.22 -13.83
C LEU A 108 -5.44 -16.31 -14.93
N SER A 109 -6.17 -17.42 -14.99
CA SER A 109 -7.45 -17.48 -15.72
C SER A 109 -8.52 -16.62 -15.07
N ARG A 110 -9.56 -16.27 -15.83
CA ARG A 110 -10.72 -15.49 -15.32
C ARG A 110 -11.35 -16.13 -14.09
N VAL A 111 -11.48 -17.46 -14.09
CA VAL A 111 -12.07 -18.22 -12.96
C VAL A 111 -11.23 -18.05 -11.69
N LEU A 112 -9.90 -18.15 -11.78
CA LEU A 112 -9.04 -17.97 -10.60
C LEU A 112 -8.98 -16.50 -10.14
N ARG A 113 -9.01 -15.53 -11.06
CA ARG A 113 -9.16 -14.10 -10.68
C ARG A 113 -10.46 -13.85 -9.92
N ASP A 114 -11.58 -14.40 -10.38
CA ASP A 114 -12.86 -14.30 -9.66
C ASP A 114 -12.82 -14.95 -8.26
N ARG A 115 -12.00 -15.99 -8.08
CA ARG A 115 -11.73 -16.57 -6.75
C ARG A 115 -10.88 -15.66 -5.87
N ILE A 116 -9.87 -14.97 -6.41
CA ILE A 116 -9.10 -13.95 -5.68
C ILE A 116 -10.03 -12.80 -5.25
N TRP A 117 -10.92 -12.34 -6.11
CA TRP A 117 -11.94 -11.34 -5.72
C TRP A 117 -12.84 -11.85 -4.60
N SER A 118 -13.29 -13.11 -4.69
CA SER A 118 -14.05 -13.72 -3.61
C SER A 118 -13.25 -13.79 -2.30
N ALA A 119 -11.94 -14.06 -2.37
CA ALA A 119 -11.06 -14.07 -1.20
C ALA A 119 -10.95 -12.69 -0.55
N TRP A 120 -10.99 -11.59 -1.32
CA TRP A 120 -11.00 -10.22 -0.76
C TRP A 120 -12.24 -9.96 0.08
N ALA A 121 -13.41 -10.43 -0.38
CA ALA A 121 -14.65 -10.31 0.38
C ALA A 121 -14.60 -11.10 1.71
N TRP A 122 -14.04 -12.31 1.67
CA TRP A 122 -13.83 -13.12 2.88
C TRP A 122 -12.78 -12.51 3.80
N CYS A 123 -11.72 -11.93 3.26
CA CYS A 123 -10.68 -11.24 4.02
C CYS A 123 -11.26 -10.07 4.81
N GLY A 124 -12.04 -9.18 4.17
CA GLY A 124 -12.70 -8.08 4.86
C GLY A 124 -13.68 -8.54 5.94
N THR A 125 -14.42 -9.63 5.69
CA THR A 125 -15.30 -10.25 6.69
C THR A 125 -14.51 -10.78 7.89
N ALA A 126 -13.43 -11.52 7.64
CA ALA A 126 -12.58 -12.07 8.69
C ALA A 126 -11.92 -10.96 9.53
N LEU A 127 -11.38 -9.92 8.89
CA LEU A 127 -10.81 -8.76 9.57
C LEU A 127 -11.83 -8.00 10.39
N THR A 128 -13.08 -7.89 9.91
CA THR A 128 -14.17 -7.27 10.69
C THR A 128 -14.43 -8.08 11.94
N LEU A 129 -14.70 -9.39 11.81
CA LEU A 129 -15.00 -10.25 12.96
C LEU A 129 -13.82 -10.32 13.94
N TRP A 130 -12.59 -10.39 13.42
CA TRP A 130 -11.38 -10.38 14.23
C TRP A 130 -11.23 -9.09 15.02
N GLY A 131 -11.36 -7.93 14.36
CA GLY A 131 -11.26 -6.64 15.02
C GLY A 131 -12.29 -6.46 16.14
N LEU A 132 -13.47 -7.05 15.99
CA LEU A 132 -14.51 -7.04 17.01
C LEU A 132 -14.26 -7.99 18.15
N ALA A 133 -13.85 -9.21 17.85
CA ALA A 133 -13.54 -10.22 18.86
C ALA A 133 -12.39 -9.78 19.78
N PHE A 134 -11.41 -9.07 19.23
CA PHE A 134 -10.21 -8.63 19.97
C PHE A 134 -10.24 -7.14 20.37
N GLY A 135 -11.33 -6.43 20.13
CA GLY A 135 -11.45 -5.02 20.52
C GLY A 135 -10.41 -4.11 19.85
N LEU A 136 -10.07 -4.36 18.58
CA LEU A 136 -9.08 -3.60 17.81
C LEU A 136 -9.67 -2.26 17.32
N PHE A 137 -9.94 -1.39 18.29
CA PHE A 137 -10.42 -0.03 18.09
C PHE A 137 -9.34 0.98 18.47
N ARG A 138 -9.26 2.08 17.73
CA ARG A 138 -8.49 3.27 18.10
C ARG A 138 -9.42 4.47 18.03
N GLU A 139 -9.47 5.26 19.10
CA GLU A 139 -10.36 6.43 19.20
C GLU A 139 -11.83 6.10 18.86
N GLY A 140 -12.30 4.92 19.28
CA GLY A 140 -13.67 4.46 19.03
C GLY A 140 -13.95 3.98 17.60
N ARG A 141 -12.93 3.93 16.73
CA ARG A 141 -13.04 3.49 15.33
C ARG A 141 -12.45 2.10 15.16
N LEU A 142 -13.15 1.22 14.46
CA LEU A 142 -12.65 -0.11 14.14
C LEU A 142 -11.54 -0.02 13.08
N GLU A 143 -10.32 -0.43 13.43
CA GLU A 143 -9.17 -0.43 12.52
C GLU A 143 -8.70 -1.85 12.17
N SER A 144 -9.16 -2.85 12.94
CA SER A 144 -8.68 -4.22 12.88
C SER A 144 -7.14 -4.27 12.98
N THR A 145 -6.49 -5.20 12.30
CA THR A 145 -5.03 -5.36 12.29
C THR A 145 -4.28 -4.27 11.52
N LEU A 146 -4.95 -3.47 10.67
CA LEU A 146 -4.26 -2.44 9.88
C LEU A 146 -3.79 -1.25 10.70
N GLY A 147 -4.45 -0.96 11.82
CA GLY A 147 -4.11 0.20 12.66
C GLY A 147 -4.34 1.55 11.96
N TYR A 148 -5.19 1.58 10.93
CA TYR A 148 -5.69 2.79 10.29
C TYR A 148 -7.09 2.57 9.72
N ALA A 149 -8.08 3.22 10.33
CA ALA A 149 -9.49 3.02 10.02
C ALA A 149 -9.86 3.28 8.54
N ASN A 150 -9.26 4.29 7.89
CA ASN A 150 -9.61 4.66 6.51
C ASN A 150 -9.15 3.60 5.50
N SER A 151 -7.92 3.11 5.62
CA SER A 151 -7.43 2.02 4.77
C SER A 151 -8.20 0.71 5.01
N PHE A 152 -8.62 0.45 6.25
CA PHE A 152 -9.50 -0.69 6.51
C PHE A 152 -10.87 -0.53 5.84
N ALA A 153 -11.47 0.66 5.93
CA ALA A 153 -12.73 0.98 5.26
C ALA A 153 -12.67 0.76 3.74
N VAL A 154 -11.56 1.14 3.10
CA VAL A 154 -11.35 0.90 1.65
C VAL A 154 -11.35 -0.60 1.33
N ILE A 155 -10.69 -1.43 2.14
CA ILE A 155 -10.74 -2.90 1.97
C ILE A 155 -12.17 -3.42 2.10
N LEU A 156 -12.94 -2.93 3.09
CA LEU A 156 -14.33 -3.36 3.29
C LEU A 156 -15.23 -2.93 2.14
N ALA A 157 -15.11 -1.70 1.64
CA ALA A 157 -15.89 -1.22 0.50
C ALA A 157 -15.58 -2.03 -0.77
N ALA A 158 -14.29 -2.29 -1.05
CA ALA A 158 -13.88 -3.16 -2.15
C ALA A 158 -14.37 -4.60 -1.96
N GLY A 159 -14.34 -5.11 -0.73
CA GLY A 159 -14.81 -6.44 -0.37
C GLY A 159 -16.34 -6.59 -0.46
N VAL A 160 -17.11 -5.53 -0.23
CA VAL A 160 -18.57 -5.49 -0.53
C VAL A 160 -18.80 -5.59 -2.03
N ALA A 161 -18.09 -4.80 -2.84
CA ALA A 161 -18.19 -4.87 -4.30
C ALA A 161 -17.80 -6.25 -4.85
N ALA A 162 -16.72 -6.84 -4.31
CA ALA A 162 -16.25 -8.17 -4.68
C ALA A 162 -17.22 -9.28 -4.22
N GLY A 163 -17.77 -9.18 -3.01
CA GLY A 163 -18.79 -10.08 -2.48
C GLY A 163 -20.06 -10.06 -3.31
N TRP A 164 -20.51 -8.87 -3.71
CA TRP A 164 -21.65 -8.72 -4.63
C TRP A 164 -21.39 -9.35 -6.00
N ARG A 165 -20.19 -9.14 -6.57
CA ARG A 165 -19.80 -9.82 -7.81
C ARG A 165 -19.84 -11.35 -7.65
N ALA A 166 -19.28 -11.88 -6.57
CA ALA A 166 -19.26 -13.31 -6.29
C ALA A 166 -20.67 -13.89 -6.11
N TYR A 167 -21.58 -13.15 -5.48
CA TYR A 167 -23.00 -13.50 -5.41
C TYR A 167 -23.61 -13.58 -6.82
N LYS A 168 -23.43 -12.58 -7.67
CA LYS A 168 -23.98 -12.59 -9.04
C LYS A 168 -23.47 -13.76 -9.89
N LEU A 169 -22.20 -14.14 -9.71
CA LEU A 169 -21.59 -15.22 -10.47
C LEU A 169 -21.98 -16.62 -9.97
N SER A 170 -22.17 -16.79 -8.66
CA SER A 170 -22.41 -18.11 -8.04
C SER A 170 -23.86 -18.38 -7.63
N GLY A 171 -24.66 -17.34 -7.40
CA GLY A 171 -25.99 -17.43 -6.79
C GLY A 171 -25.99 -17.82 -5.30
N HIS A 172 -24.82 -18.03 -4.68
CA HIS A 172 -24.74 -18.52 -3.31
C HIS A 172 -25.05 -17.42 -2.28
N LYS A 173 -26.09 -17.64 -1.46
CA LYS A 173 -26.55 -16.69 -0.45
C LYS A 173 -25.50 -16.36 0.62
N ARG A 174 -24.47 -17.19 0.85
CA ARG A 174 -23.38 -16.88 1.79
C ARG A 174 -22.69 -15.53 1.52
N TYR A 175 -22.64 -15.12 0.25
CA TYR A 175 -22.03 -13.83 -0.12
C TYR A 175 -22.87 -12.62 0.31
N TRP A 176 -24.17 -12.80 0.59
CA TRP A 176 -24.97 -11.77 1.26
C TRP A 176 -24.50 -11.50 2.68
N ILE A 177 -24.29 -12.58 3.44
CA ILE A 177 -23.83 -12.49 4.83
C ILE A 177 -22.47 -11.79 4.88
N VAL A 178 -21.57 -12.16 3.97
CA VAL A 178 -20.27 -11.51 3.76
C VAL A 178 -20.41 -10.00 3.49
N CYS A 179 -21.33 -9.58 2.62
CA CYS A 179 -21.57 -8.15 2.37
C CYS A 179 -22.15 -7.44 3.60
N VAL A 180 -23.10 -8.07 4.31
CA VAL A 180 -23.72 -7.47 5.51
C VAL A 180 -22.69 -7.26 6.62
N ILE A 181 -21.84 -8.25 6.90
CA ILE A 181 -20.79 -8.13 7.90
C ILE A 181 -19.83 -6.99 7.53
N GLN A 182 -19.41 -6.91 6.26
CA GLN A 182 -18.50 -5.85 5.82
C GLN A 182 -19.13 -4.47 5.82
N ILE A 183 -20.42 -4.34 5.53
CA ILE A 183 -21.15 -3.07 5.69
C ILE A 183 -21.19 -2.67 7.18
N GLY A 184 -21.46 -3.62 8.08
CA GLY A 184 -21.38 -3.39 9.53
C GLY A 184 -19.99 -2.95 9.98
N GLY A 185 -18.95 -3.63 9.50
CA GLY A 185 -17.55 -3.25 9.74
C GLY A 185 -17.24 -1.85 9.19
N LEU A 186 -17.71 -1.52 7.99
CA LEU A 186 -17.51 -0.24 7.33
C LEU A 186 -18.11 0.89 8.14
N LEU A 187 -19.33 0.71 8.68
CA LEU A 187 -19.95 1.65 9.59
C LEU A 187 -19.12 1.84 10.87
N TRP A 188 -18.59 0.75 11.43
CA TRP A 188 -17.74 0.79 12.62
C TRP A 188 -16.34 1.35 12.41
N THR A 189 -15.81 1.40 11.19
CA THR A 189 -14.58 2.16 10.91
C THR A 189 -14.75 3.67 11.13
N GLY A 190 -15.99 4.17 11.11
CA GLY A 190 -16.26 5.60 11.16
C GLY A 190 -15.68 6.39 9.98
N SER A 191 -15.23 5.73 8.91
CA SER A 191 -14.64 6.41 7.74
C SER A 191 -15.74 7.01 6.86
N ARG A 192 -15.98 8.31 7.05
CA ARG A 192 -17.12 9.00 6.43
C ARG A 192 -16.95 9.19 4.93
N ALA A 193 -15.73 9.54 4.49
CA ALA A 193 -15.41 9.65 3.07
C ALA A 193 -15.69 8.34 2.33
N VAL A 194 -15.23 7.20 2.88
CA VAL A 194 -15.48 5.89 2.27
C VAL A 194 -16.96 5.52 2.31
N LEU A 195 -17.69 5.81 3.39
CA LEU A 195 -19.14 5.58 3.47
C LEU A 195 -19.90 6.36 2.38
N VAL A 196 -19.59 7.65 2.20
CA VAL A 196 -20.19 8.49 1.15
C VAL A 196 -19.88 7.90 -0.23
N LEU A 197 -18.63 7.54 -0.50
CA LEU A 197 -18.22 6.93 -1.77
C LEU A 197 -18.88 5.56 -2.00
N ALA A 198 -19.07 4.75 -0.96
CA ALA A 198 -19.74 3.46 -1.04
C ALA A 198 -21.23 3.62 -1.37
N VAL A 199 -21.92 4.58 -0.74
CA VAL A 199 -23.32 4.91 -1.05
C VAL A 199 -23.44 5.44 -2.47
N LEU A 200 -22.62 6.42 -2.86
CA LEU A 200 -22.60 6.97 -4.21
C LEU A 200 -22.34 5.87 -5.25
N GLY A 201 -21.37 5.00 -4.97
CA GLY A 201 -21.07 3.85 -5.80
C GLY A 201 -22.24 2.88 -5.94
N ALA A 202 -22.94 2.56 -4.86
CA ALA A 202 -24.12 1.71 -4.90
C ALA A 202 -25.25 2.33 -5.74
N VAL A 203 -25.51 3.63 -5.57
CA VAL A 203 -26.53 4.37 -6.33
C VAL A 203 -26.19 4.39 -7.82
N ILE A 204 -24.96 4.77 -8.18
CA ILE A 204 -24.51 4.77 -9.58
C ILE A 204 -24.57 3.34 -10.15
N TYR A 205 -24.15 2.33 -9.40
CA TYR A 205 -24.20 0.95 -9.85
C TYR A 205 -25.61 0.47 -10.15
N VAL A 206 -26.58 0.80 -9.29
CA VAL A 206 -28.01 0.51 -9.52
C VAL A 206 -28.49 1.18 -10.80
N PHE A 207 -28.19 2.47 -10.98
CA PHE A 207 -28.58 3.22 -12.16
C PHE A 207 -28.00 2.62 -13.44
N LEU A 208 -26.71 2.25 -13.42
CA LEU A 208 -26.02 1.60 -14.54
C LEU A 208 -26.58 0.20 -14.87
N ASN A 209 -27.29 -0.44 -13.95
CA ASN A 209 -27.88 -1.78 -14.10
C ASN A 209 -29.41 -1.77 -13.97
N ARG A 210 -30.08 -0.63 -14.21
CA ARG A 210 -31.53 -0.46 -14.00
C ARG A 210 -32.40 -1.45 -14.78
N ASP A 211 -31.91 -1.92 -15.93
CA ASP A 211 -32.60 -2.89 -16.78
C ASP A 211 -32.69 -4.29 -16.13
N ALA A 212 -31.83 -4.57 -15.13
CA ALA A 212 -31.83 -5.81 -14.38
C ALA A 212 -32.69 -5.67 -13.11
N GLN A 213 -33.99 -5.96 -13.22
CA GLN A 213 -35.01 -5.76 -12.17
C GLN A 213 -34.58 -6.27 -10.77
N LYS A 214 -33.98 -7.46 -10.70
CA LYS A 214 -33.49 -8.04 -9.42
C LYS A 214 -32.29 -7.28 -8.84
N VAL A 215 -31.39 -6.78 -9.68
CA VAL A 215 -30.19 -6.01 -9.26
C VAL A 215 -30.59 -4.61 -8.82
N SER A 216 -31.52 -3.99 -9.56
CA SER A 216 -32.08 -2.68 -9.24
C SER A 216 -32.78 -2.70 -7.88
N MET A 217 -33.71 -3.63 -7.67
CA MET A 217 -34.45 -3.75 -6.40
C MET A 217 -33.55 -3.98 -5.18
N LEU A 218 -32.59 -4.92 -5.29
CA LEU A 218 -31.70 -5.28 -4.19
C LEU A 218 -30.63 -4.23 -3.92
N GLY A 219 -30.10 -3.59 -4.97
CA GLY A 219 -29.15 -2.49 -4.83
C GLY A 219 -29.82 -1.23 -4.27
N THR A 220 -31.06 -0.94 -4.66
CA THR A 220 -31.85 0.14 -4.05
C THR A 220 -32.09 -0.14 -2.58
N MET A 221 -32.48 -1.34 -2.18
CA MET A 221 -32.64 -1.69 -0.77
C MET A 221 -31.34 -1.51 0.02
N ALA A 222 -30.20 -2.00 -0.50
CA ALA A 222 -28.91 -1.84 0.17
C ALA A 222 -28.50 -0.36 0.29
N ALA A 223 -28.67 0.42 -0.78
CA ALA A 223 -28.41 1.86 -0.77
C ALA A 223 -29.34 2.61 0.19
N SER A 224 -30.62 2.25 0.26
CA SER A 224 -31.60 2.82 1.18
C SER A 224 -31.28 2.49 2.64
N VAL A 225 -30.83 1.26 2.94
CA VAL A 225 -30.39 0.89 4.30
C VAL A 225 -29.12 1.63 4.68
N LEU A 226 -28.12 1.68 3.81
CA LEU A 226 -26.90 2.46 4.04
C LEU A 226 -27.22 3.94 4.24
N LEU A 227 -28.07 4.51 3.39
CA LEU A 227 -28.50 5.91 3.50
C LEU A 227 -29.28 6.15 4.80
N ALA A 228 -30.20 5.27 5.17
CA ALA A 228 -30.96 5.36 6.41
C ALA A 228 -30.06 5.28 7.65
N VAL A 229 -29.02 4.43 7.61
CA VAL A 229 -28.04 4.34 8.70
C VAL A 229 -27.16 5.59 8.77
N VAL A 230 -26.71 6.11 7.63
CA VAL A 230 -25.96 7.39 7.57
C VAL A 230 -26.81 8.53 8.13
N LEU A 231 -28.09 8.62 7.72
CA LEU A 231 -29.02 9.62 8.20
C LEU A 231 -29.31 9.44 9.70
N ALA A 232 -29.52 8.22 10.19
CA ALA A 232 -29.76 7.93 11.60
C ALA A 232 -28.54 8.25 12.49
N PHE A 233 -27.32 8.00 11.98
CA PHE A 233 -26.10 8.41 12.67
C PHE A 233 -25.96 9.93 12.71
N ALA A 234 -26.30 10.60 11.60
CA ALA A 234 -26.23 12.05 11.52
C ALA A 234 -27.29 12.77 12.39
N THR A 235 -28.49 12.21 12.53
CA THR A 235 -29.54 12.76 13.40
C THR A 235 -29.27 12.50 14.88
N ARG A 236 -28.67 11.36 15.23
CA ARG A 236 -28.32 11.02 16.63
C ARG A 236 -27.22 11.93 17.20
N ASN A 237 -26.30 12.40 16.36
CA ASN A 237 -25.20 13.29 16.76
C ASN A 237 -25.50 14.78 16.48
N GLY A 238 -26.78 15.18 16.39
CA GLY A 238 -27.18 16.59 16.30
C GLY A 238 -26.63 17.37 15.09
N GLY A 239 -26.24 16.68 14.00
CA GLY A 239 -25.62 17.31 12.83
C GLY A 239 -24.11 17.58 12.93
N GLU A 240 -23.46 17.30 14.06
CA GLU A 240 -21.99 17.40 14.20
C GLU A 240 -21.28 16.44 13.23
N ALA A 241 -21.89 15.29 12.97
CA ALA A 241 -21.39 14.33 11.99
C ALA A 241 -21.28 14.92 10.56
N PHE A 242 -22.14 15.88 10.18
CA PHE A 242 -22.06 16.58 8.90
C PHE A 242 -21.03 17.70 8.92
N ARG A 243 -20.87 18.42 10.03
CA ARG A 243 -19.85 19.47 10.19
C ARG A 243 -18.42 18.93 10.11
N GLU A 244 -18.21 17.72 10.59
CA GLU A 244 -16.92 17.03 10.52
C GLU A 244 -16.65 16.35 9.16
N ILE A 245 -17.64 16.25 8.26
CA ILE A 245 -17.46 15.88 6.84
C ILE A 245 -17.30 17.12 5.97
N ALA A 246 -17.75 18.27 6.47
CA ALA A 246 -17.72 19.52 5.73
C ALA A 246 -16.27 19.95 5.43
N TRP A 247 -16.13 20.74 4.38
CA TRP A 247 -14.83 21.22 3.91
C TRP A 247 -14.08 21.97 5.03
N ASP A 248 -14.78 22.63 5.95
CA ASP A 248 -14.27 23.37 7.09
C ASP A 248 -13.98 22.53 8.35
N ALA A 249 -14.18 21.21 8.31
CA ALA A 249 -13.83 20.33 9.43
C ALA A 249 -12.34 20.47 9.81
N PRO A 250 -11.96 20.46 11.10
CA PRO A 250 -10.58 20.69 11.54
C PRO A 250 -9.55 19.76 10.90
N GLU A 251 -9.85 18.47 10.76
CA GLU A 251 -8.99 17.49 10.11
C GLU A 251 -8.77 17.81 8.62
N PHE A 252 -9.85 18.17 7.90
CA PHE A 252 -9.77 18.57 6.50
C PHE A 252 -9.05 19.91 6.32
N ALA A 253 -9.27 20.85 7.24
CA ALA A 253 -8.58 22.13 7.25
C ALA A 253 -7.06 21.94 7.39
N LEU A 254 -6.64 21.03 8.27
CA LEU A 254 -5.24 20.66 8.43
C LEU A 254 -4.68 19.96 7.18
N ARG A 255 -5.41 19.00 6.61
CA ARG A 255 -5.02 18.35 5.34
C ARG A 255 -4.84 19.34 4.19
N ARG A 256 -5.67 20.39 4.09
CA ARG A 256 -5.49 21.44 3.07
C ARG A 256 -4.21 22.23 3.23
N ILE A 257 -3.77 22.48 4.46
CA ILE A 257 -2.46 23.12 4.71
C ILE A 257 -1.36 22.20 4.17
N TYR A 258 -1.42 20.91 4.49
CA TYR A 258 -0.48 19.93 3.94
C TYR A 258 -0.49 19.90 2.42
N TRP A 259 -1.67 19.89 1.78
CA TRP A 259 -1.77 19.87 0.32
C TRP A 259 -1.24 21.15 -0.32
N SER A 260 -1.53 22.30 0.28
CA SER A 260 -0.99 23.59 -0.18
C SER A 260 0.53 23.56 -0.11
N ASP A 261 1.09 23.21 1.04
CA ASP A 261 2.54 23.28 1.26
C ASP A 261 3.28 22.22 0.45
N ALA A 262 2.71 21.02 0.34
CA ALA A 262 3.17 19.97 -0.55
C ALA A 262 3.15 20.39 -2.02
N PHE A 263 2.12 21.12 -2.45
CA PHE A 263 2.04 21.64 -3.82
C PHE A 263 3.09 22.71 -4.07
N HIS A 264 3.29 23.65 -3.14
CA HIS A 264 4.35 24.65 -3.25
C HIS A 264 5.75 24.02 -3.23
N LEU A 265 5.95 22.98 -2.42
CA LEU A 265 7.19 22.22 -2.41
C LEU A 265 7.40 21.49 -3.74
N TRP A 266 6.35 20.86 -4.27
CA TRP A 266 6.40 20.20 -5.57
C TRP A 266 6.72 21.19 -6.68
N LEU A 267 6.15 22.40 -6.69
CA LEU A 267 6.49 23.42 -7.70
C LEU A 267 7.98 23.78 -7.72
N LYS A 268 8.65 23.74 -6.57
CA LYS A 268 10.11 23.97 -6.47
C LYS A 268 10.93 22.78 -7.02
N HIS A 269 10.36 21.57 -6.96
CA HIS A 269 11.01 20.31 -7.36
C HIS A 269 10.21 19.56 -8.44
N TRP A 270 9.52 20.28 -9.33
CA TRP A 270 8.42 19.69 -10.12
C TRP A 270 8.88 18.57 -11.07
N LEU A 271 10.12 18.65 -11.56
CA LEU A 271 10.66 17.73 -12.56
C LEU A 271 11.05 16.38 -11.95
N LEU A 272 11.81 16.39 -10.85
CA LEU A 272 12.46 15.20 -10.26
C LEU A 272 11.90 14.81 -8.89
N GLY A 273 11.12 15.69 -8.26
CA GLY A 273 10.67 15.50 -6.88
C GLY A 273 11.81 15.68 -5.86
N VAL A 274 11.53 15.28 -4.62
CA VAL A 274 12.44 15.36 -3.46
C VAL A 274 12.88 13.99 -2.95
N GLY A 275 12.47 12.91 -3.65
CA GLY A 275 12.66 11.53 -3.22
C GLY A 275 11.61 11.07 -2.21
N GLY A 276 11.39 9.76 -2.14
CA GLY A 276 10.47 9.15 -1.18
C GLY A 276 10.81 9.55 0.26
N GLY A 277 9.81 10.01 1.01
CA GLY A 277 10.01 10.47 2.40
C GLY A 277 10.55 11.89 2.55
N GLY A 278 10.92 12.58 1.47
CA GLY A 278 11.43 13.95 1.53
C GLY A 278 10.44 14.96 2.14
N TRP A 279 9.13 14.70 2.04
CA TRP A 279 8.10 15.49 2.73
C TRP A 279 8.33 15.57 4.25
N ALA A 280 8.61 14.43 4.90
CA ALA A 280 8.76 14.35 6.35
C ALA A 280 9.99 15.11 6.87
N VAL A 281 11.01 15.28 6.02
CA VAL A 281 12.23 16.03 6.35
C VAL A 281 12.08 17.52 6.06
N LEU A 282 11.58 17.85 4.87
CA LEU A 282 11.50 19.24 4.40
C LEU A 282 10.35 20.04 5.02
N TYR A 283 9.33 19.36 5.54
CA TYR A 283 8.21 19.97 6.24
C TYR A 283 8.14 19.49 7.71
N PRO A 284 9.06 19.96 8.58
CA PRO A 284 9.11 19.51 9.98
C PRO A 284 8.02 20.15 10.88
N SER A 285 7.10 20.96 10.34
CA SER A 285 5.99 21.49 11.14
C SER A 285 4.85 20.48 11.20
N VAL A 286 4.71 19.85 12.38
CA VAL A 286 3.68 18.88 12.78
C VAL A 286 3.86 17.49 12.15
N TYR A 287 4.56 16.61 12.88
CA TYR A 287 4.71 15.12 12.86
C TYR A 287 3.93 14.25 11.83
N VAL A 288 3.74 14.67 10.59
CA VAL A 288 2.98 13.90 9.59
C VAL A 288 3.91 13.37 8.51
N LYS A 289 4.04 12.04 8.46
CA LYS A 289 4.91 11.33 7.52
C LYS A 289 4.49 11.51 6.04
N TYR A 290 3.20 11.79 5.79
CA TYR A 290 2.60 11.76 4.46
C TYR A 290 1.74 12.99 4.17
N VAL A 291 1.59 13.35 2.90
CA VAL A 291 0.79 14.51 2.47
C VAL A 291 -0.73 14.27 2.60
N HIS A 292 -1.16 13.02 2.84
CA HIS A 292 -2.57 12.61 2.80
C HIS A 292 -3.26 12.95 1.47
N GLN A 293 -2.53 12.84 0.37
CA GLN A 293 -3.04 12.94 -1.00
C GLN A 293 -2.10 12.16 -1.91
N GLN A 294 -2.54 11.03 -2.45
CA GLN A 294 -1.64 10.09 -3.12
C GLN A 294 -1.03 10.62 -4.42
N TYR A 295 -1.79 11.37 -5.22
CA TYR A 295 -1.29 11.96 -6.47
C TYR A 295 -0.16 12.95 -6.22
N LEU A 296 -0.34 13.80 -5.21
CA LEU A 296 0.63 14.81 -4.81
C LEU A 296 1.83 14.16 -4.11
N GLN A 297 1.62 13.10 -3.33
CA GLN A 297 2.70 12.30 -2.79
C GLN A 297 3.58 11.72 -3.89
N VAL A 298 2.99 11.04 -4.89
CA VAL A 298 3.76 10.47 -6.02
C VAL A 298 4.50 11.58 -6.78
N ALA A 299 3.84 12.71 -7.02
CA ALA A 299 4.44 13.86 -7.68
C ALA A 299 5.60 14.47 -6.88
N LEU A 300 5.51 14.52 -5.55
CA LEU A 300 6.60 14.97 -4.68
C LEU A 300 7.75 13.98 -4.66
N ASP A 301 7.47 12.68 -4.58
CA ASP A 301 8.51 11.66 -4.43
C ASP A 301 9.33 11.52 -5.73
N THR A 302 8.67 11.63 -6.89
CA THR A 302 9.27 11.26 -8.20
C THR A 302 9.11 12.31 -9.31
N GLY A 303 8.56 13.47 -9.00
CA GLY A 303 8.32 14.54 -9.96
C GLY A 303 7.19 14.23 -10.96
N VAL A 304 7.13 15.05 -12.00
CA VAL A 304 6.09 14.99 -13.03
C VAL A 304 6.06 13.64 -13.75
N PHE A 305 7.20 12.99 -13.97
CA PHE A 305 7.26 11.73 -14.71
C PHE A 305 6.60 10.58 -13.96
N GLY A 306 6.81 10.49 -12.64
CA GLY A 306 6.16 9.47 -11.84
C GLY A 306 4.66 9.74 -11.67
N ALA A 307 4.28 11.01 -11.52
CA ALA A 307 2.86 11.41 -11.52
C ALA A 307 2.17 11.03 -12.84
N LEU A 308 2.79 11.32 -13.99
CA LEU A 308 2.28 10.95 -15.31
C LEU A 308 2.21 9.44 -15.50
N SER A 309 3.19 8.68 -15.00
CA SER A 309 3.15 7.21 -15.05
C SER A 309 1.99 6.64 -14.22
N PHE A 310 1.79 7.17 -13.01
CA PHE A 310 0.71 6.78 -12.12
C PHE A 310 -0.68 7.13 -12.66
N ILE A 311 -0.84 8.33 -13.22
CA ILE A 311 -2.09 8.72 -13.89
C ILE A 311 -2.30 7.89 -15.17
N GLY A 312 -1.23 7.63 -15.92
CA GLY A 312 -1.22 6.84 -17.14
C GLY A 312 -1.79 5.43 -16.92
N MET A 313 -1.32 4.71 -15.90
CA MET A 313 -1.84 3.36 -15.62
C MET A 313 -3.34 3.36 -15.32
N ILE A 314 -3.84 4.35 -14.59
CA ILE A 314 -5.26 4.49 -14.25
C ILE A 314 -6.09 4.72 -15.52
N ILE A 315 -5.67 5.67 -16.37
CA ILE A 315 -6.39 6.01 -17.60
C ILE A 315 -6.47 4.81 -18.54
N PHE A 316 -5.38 4.07 -18.72
CA PHE A 316 -5.36 2.90 -19.61
C PHE A 316 -6.25 1.77 -19.08
N SER A 317 -6.25 1.54 -17.77
CA SER A 317 -7.12 0.57 -17.13
C SER A 317 -8.61 0.94 -17.20
N ILE A 318 -8.96 2.22 -17.02
CA ILE A 318 -10.33 2.73 -17.23
C ILE A 318 -10.75 2.51 -18.68
N ARG A 319 -9.91 2.88 -19.65
CA ARG A 319 -10.19 2.67 -21.08
C ARG A 319 -10.41 1.19 -21.40
N ALA A 320 -9.61 0.29 -20.85
CA ALA A 320 -9.78 -1.15 -21.02
C ALA A 320 -11.10 -1.65 -20.41
N GLY A 321 -11.49 -1.16 -19.23
CA GLY A 321 -12.79 -1.44 -18.63
C GLY A 321 -13.95 -0.96 -19.49
N LEU A 322 -13.89 0.27 -20.01
CA LEU A 322 -14.94 0.86 -20.87
C LEU A 322 -15.12 0.09 -22.19
N ARG A 323 -14.05 -0.45 -22.78
CA ARG A 323 -14.11 -1.25 -24.01
C ARG A 323 -14.96 -2.52 -23.88
N ARG A 324 -15.23 -2.98 -22.66
CA ARG A 324 -16.09 -4.14 -22.38
C ARG A 324 -17.58 -3.79 -22.32
N GLY A 325 -17.95 -2.52 -22.51
CA GLY A 325 -19.33 -2.06 -22.38
C GLY A 325 -19.90 -2.29 -20.98
N LYS A 326 -21.19 -2.64 -20.89
CA LYS A 326 -21.92 -2.82 -19.61
C LYS A 326 -21.24 -3.80 -18.65
N GLU A 327 -20.51 -4.82 -19.14
CA GLU A 327 -19.80 -5.77 -18.27
C GLU A 327 -18.62 -5.15 -17.52
N GLY A 328 -17.99 -4.12 -18.08
CA GLY A 328 -16.82 -3.46 -17.50
C GLY A 328 -17.16 -2.27 -16.59
N TRP A 329 -18.40 -1.75 -16.66
CA TRP A 329 -18.83 -0.58 -15.90
C TRP A 329 -18.66 -0.73 -14.39
N GLY A 330 -18.89 -1.94 -13.84
CA GLY A 330 -18.67 -2.19 -12.41
C GLY A 330 -17.20 -2.04 -12.00
N SER A 331 -16.26 -2.53 -12.83
CA SER A 331 -14.82 -2.37 -12.57
C SER A 331 -14.38 -0.91 -12.74
N VAL A 332 -14.89 -0.21 -13.76
CA VAL A 332 -14.59 1.22 -13.97
C VAL A 332 -15.09 2.07 -12.80
N LEU A 333 -16.31 1.82 -12.34
CA LEU A 333 -16.87 2.52 -11.17
C LEU A 333 -16.02 2.27 -9.92
N ALA A 334 -15.61 1.03 -9.67
CA ALA A 334 -14.73 0.72 -8.54
C ALA A 334 -13.39 1.47 -8.63
N ILE A 335 -12.77 1.54 -9.83
CA ILE A 335 -11.53 2.29 -10.05
C ILE A 335 -11.73 3.78 -9.77
N ILE A 336 -12.80 4.38 -10.29
CA ILE A 336 -13.09 5.81 -10.12
C ILE A 336 -13.32 6.14 -8.63
N LEU A 337 -14.07 5.32 -7.90
CA LEU A 337 -14.33 5.56 -6.48
C LEU A 337 -13.06 5.38 -5.63
N PHE A 338 -12.22 4.38 -5.96
CA PHE A 338 -10.92 4.23 -5.32
C PHE A 338 -10.05 5.47 -5.57
N CYS A 339 -9.95 5.91 -6.82
CA CYS A 339 -9.23 7.13 -7.21
C CYS A 339 -9.76 8.39 -6.50
N ALA A 340 -11.07 8.50 -6.34
CA ALA A 340 -11.68 9.61 -5.61
C ALA A 340 -11.21 9.62 -4.14
N HIS A 341 -11.09 8.46 -3.50
CA HIS A 341 -10.57 8.39 -2.13
C HIS A 341 -9.07 8.74 -2.03
N LEU A 342 -8.26 8.34 -3.03
CA LEU A 342 -6.83 8.68 -3.11
C LEU A 342 -6.57 10.20 -3.21
N ALA A 343 -7.57 10.99 -3.60
CA ALA A 343 -7.49 12.44 -3.62
C ALA A 343 -7.62 13.08 -2.21
N PHE A 344 -7.96 12.29 -1.18
CA PHE A 344 -8.17 12.78 0.17
C PHE A 344 -7.32 12.07 1.22
N ASP A 345 -6.75 10.90 0.90
CA ASP A 345 -5.97 10.10 1.85
C ASP A 345 -4.81 9.32 1.18
N ILE A 346 -3.96 8.72 2.01
CA ILE A 346 -2.73 7.99 1.62
C ILE A 346 -2.87 6.49 1.86
N ASP A 347 -3.95 5.87 1.38
CA ASP A 347 -4.17 4.43 1.61
C ASP A 347 -3.09 3.54 0.99
N LEU A 348 -2.43 4.04 -0.06
CA LEU A 348 -1.41 3.27 -0.77
C LEU A 348 -0.08 3.19 -0.02
N ALA A 349 0.05 3.86 1.15
CA ALA A 349 1.15 3.62 2.07
C ALA A 349 1.15 2.19 2.64
N TYR A 350 0.00 1.49 2.58
CA TYR A 350 -0.13 0.08 2.93
C TYR A 350 0.01 -0.79 1.67
N PRO A 351 1.11 -1.56 1.50
CA PRO A 351 1.29 -2.39 0.31
C PRO A 351 0.14 -3.36 0.04
N LEU A 352 -0.59 -3.83 1.07
CA LEU A 352 -1.80 -4.64 0.89
C LEU A 352 -2.90 -3.90 0.11
N VAL A 353 -3.16 -2.64 0.47
CA VAL A 353 -4.19 -1.81 -0.15
C VAL A 353 -3.74 -1.34 -1.54
N PHE A 354 -2.45 -1.04 -1.69
CA PHE A 354 -1.87 -0.75 -3.01
C PHE A 354 -1.96 -1.96 -3.94
N GLY A 355 -1.65 -3.15 -3.48
CA GLY A 355 -1.81 -4.34 -4.30
C GLY A 355 -3.27 -4.66 -4.65
N LEU A 356 -4.23 -4.39 -3.77
CA LEU A 356 -5.66 -4.43 -4.11
C LEU A 356 -5.98 -3.50 -5.29
N PHE A 357 -5.52 -2.25 -5.22
CA PHE A 357 -5.70 -1.27 -6.29
C PHE A 357 -5.05 -1.74 -7.60
N ILE A 358 -3.80 -2.20 -7.55
CA ILE A 358 -3.09 -2.71 -8.74
C ILE A 358 -3.76 -3.95 -9.33
N MET A 359 -4.26 -4.88 -8.51
CA MET A 359 -5.04 -6.01 -9.01
C MET A 359 -6.35 -5.55 -9.69
N LEU A 360 -6.97 -4.47 -9.22
CA LEU A 360 -8.18 -3.93 -9.83
C LEU A 360 -7.89 -3.35 -11.23
N LEU A 361 -6.83 -2.55 -11.35
CA LEU A 361 -6.32 -2.03 -12.63
C LEU A 361 -5.95 -3.18 -13.59
N THR A 362 -5.13 -4.10 -13.11
CA THR A 362 -4.68 -5.29 -13.85
C THR A 362 -5.86 -6.15 -14.29
N GLY A 363 -6.88 -6.32 -13.46
CA GLY A 363 -8.08 -7.08 -13.77
C GLY A 363 -8.92 -6.44 -14.88
N ALA A 364 -9.06 -5.11 -14.88
CA ALA A 364 -9.73 -4.38 -15.94
C ALA A 364 -9.03 -4.56 -17.29
N GLU A 365 -7.70 -4.45 -17.33
CA GLU A 365 -6.90 -4.66 -18.54
C GLU A 365 -6.84 -6.13 -18.97
N ALA A 366 -6.72 -7.08 -18.03
CA ALA A 366 -6.66 -8.50 -18.34
C ALA A 366 -7.95 -9.03 -18.98
N GLU A 367 -9.09 -8.40 -18.68
CA GLU A 367 -10.41 -8.77 -19.19
C GLU A 367 -10.87 -7.95 -20.41
N GLY A 368 -10.34 -6.75 -20.64
CA GLY A 368 -10.80 -5.84 -21.71
C GLY A 368 -9.71 -5.16 -22.55
N GLY A 369 -8.43 -5.37 -22.23
CA GLY A 369 -7.30 -4.70 -22.85
C GLY A 369 -6.58 -5.54 -23.92
N PRO A 370 -5.79 -4.89 -24.80
CA PRO A 370 -4.92 -5.55 -25.77
C PRO A 370 -3.69 -6.11 -25.05
N GLY A 371 -3.86 -7.17 -24.28
CA GLY A 371 -2.73 -7.86 -23.65
C GLY A 371 -1.88 -8.55 -24.72
N GLN A 372 -0.56 -8.38 -24.64
CA GLN A 372 0.36 -9.10 -25.51
C GLN A 372 0.86 -10.36 -24.80
N GLU A 373 0.66 -11.51 -25.43
CA GLU A 373 1.34 -12.74 -25.02
C GLU A 373 2.73 -12.78 -25.66
N ILE A 374 3.76 -12.71 -24.84
CA ILE A 374 5.14 -12.77 -25.30
C ILE A 374 5.69 -14.17 -25.05
N PRO A 375 6.18 -14.88 -26.08
CA PRO A 375 6.85 -16.15 -25.89
C PRO A 375 8.20 -15.94 -25.18
N LEU A 376 8.54 -16.89 -24.31
CA LEU A 376 9.75 -16.93 -23.50
C LEU A 376 10.71 -18.02 -23.99
N PRO A 377 11.43 -17.82 -25.11
CA PRO A 377 12.56 -18.67 -25.45
C PRO A 377 13.67 -18.53 -24.38
N ARG A 378 14.53 -19.54 -24.25
CA ARG A 378 15.56 -19.63 -23.20
C ARG A 378 16.33 -18.32 -22.97
N PHE A 379 16.76 -17.64 -24.03
CA PHE A 379 17.48 -16.38 -23.92
C PHE A 379 16.66 -15.27 -23.22
N ARG A 380 15.38 -15.10 -23.58
CA ARG A 380 14.49 -14.13 -22.92
C ARG A 380 14.18 -14.53 -21.48
N THR A 381 14.02 -15.82 -21.21
CA THR A 381 13.86 -16.34 -19.85
C THR A 381 15.04 -15.95 -18.97
N ILE A 382 16.27 -16.15 -19.46
CA ILE A 382 17.49 -15.77 -18.72
C ILE A 382 17.57 -14.25 -18.54
N ALA A 383 17.31 -13.48 -19.60
CA ALA A 383 17.34 -12.02 -19.54
C ALA A 383 16.33 -11.43 -18.54
N LEU A 384 15.16 -12.04 -18.39
CA LEU A 384 14.16 -11.65 -17.39
C LEU A 384 14.47 -12.20 -15.99
N ALA A 385 15.04 -13.40 -15.89
CA ALA A 385 15.37 -14.03 -14.62
C ALA A 385 16.50 -13.29 -13.88
N LEU A 386 17.50 -12.77 -14.58
CA LEU A 386 18.65 -12.08 -13.98
C LEU A 386 18.26 -10.89 -13.08
N PRO A 387 17.51 -9.87 -13.55
CA PRO A 387 17.11 -8.76 -12.69
C PRO A 387 16.19 -9.21 -11.54
N VAL A 388 15.39 -10.27 -11.73
CA VAL A 388 14.57 -10.86 -10.67
C VAL A 388 15.44 -11.50 -9.59
N VAL A 389 16.50 -12.23 -9.95
CA VAL A 389 17.45 -12.80 -8.99
C VAL A 389 18.19 -11.71 -8.22
N ILE A 390 18.62 -10.64 -8.90
CA ILE A 390 19.24 -9.48 -8.24
C ILE A 390 18.27 -8.84 -7.24
N ALA A 391 17.00 -8.66 -7.62
CA ALA A 391 15.97 -8.14 -6.72
C ALA A 391 15.79 -9.04 -5.49
N ILE A 392 15.73 -10.37 -5.66
CA ILE A 392 15.61 -11.31 -4.53
C ILE A 392 16.80 -11.16 -3.57
N ILE A 393 18.03 -11.10 -4.08
CA ILE A 393 19.23 -10.93 -3.26
C ILE A 393 19.20 -9.59 -2.53
N CYS A 394 18.86 -8.51 -3.24
CA CYS A 394 18.77 -7.16 -2.67
C CYS A 394 17.73 -7.08 -1.55
N PHE A 395 16.48 -7.51 -1.79
CA PHE A 395 15.43 -7.45 -0.79
C PHE A 395 15.68 -8.40 0.39
N SER A 396 16.33 -9.55 0.15
CA SER A 396 16.77 -10.44 1.24
C SER A 396 17.83 -9.76 2.10
N TRP A 397 18.84 -9.11 1.48
CA TRP A 397 19.86 -8.33 2.19
C TRP A 397 19.23 -7.22 3.03
N LEU A 398 18.36 -6.40 2.42
CA LEU A 398 17.66 -5.31 3.12
C LEU A 398 16.82 -5.84 4.28
N THR A 399 16.13 -6.97 4.10
CA THR A 399 15.36 -7.61 5.16
C THR A 399 16.24 -7.98 6.35
N VAL A 400 17.44 -8.55 6.11
CA VAL A 400 18.38 -8.89 7.19
C VAL A 400 18.89 -7.62 7.88
N GLY A 401 19.21 -6.55 7.14
CA GLY A 401 19.65 -5.26 7.68
C GLY A 401 18.62 -4.66 8.63
N TYR A 402 17.40 -4.47 8.16
CA TYR A 402 16.33 -3.89 8.97
C TYR A 402 15.84 -4.82 10.09
N THR A 403 16.05 -6.13 9.97
CA THR A 403 15.81 -7.08 11.08
C THR A 403 16.85 -6.91 12.18
N SER A 404 18.12 -6.70 11.81
CA SER A 404 19.20 -6.39 12.75
C SER A 404 18.94 -5.07 13.47
N LEU A 405 18.54 -4.02 12.74
CA LEU A 405 18.14 -2.73 13.32
C LEU A 405 17.01 -2.89 14.34
N ALA A 406 15.93 -3.57 13.96
CA ALA A 406 14.79 -3.79 14.85
C ALA A 406 15.14 -4.66 16.07
N SER A 407 16.03 -5.65 15.92
CA SER A 407 16.58 -6.43 17.04
C SER A 407 17.36 -5.55 17.99
N GLY A 408 18.13 -4.60 17.47
CA GLY A 408 18.84 -3.57 18.25
C GLY A 408 17.89 -2.73 19.09
N LYS A 409 16.88 -2.12 18.46
CA LYS A 409 15.85 -1.31 19.16
C LYS A 409 15.12 -2.11 20.24
N SER A 410 14.76 -3.35 19.94
CA SER A 410 14.09 -4.24 20.89
C SER A 410 14.99 -4.58 22.08
N ALA A 411 16.30 -4.77 21.85
CA ALA A 411 17.28 -5.01 22.90
C ALA A 411 17.54 -3.76 23.77
N ILE A 412 17.56 -2.55 23.19
CA ILE A 412 17.60 -1.28 23.95
C ILE A 412 16.41 -1.21 24.91
N ALA A 413 15.20 -1.50 24.42
CA ALA A 413 13.97 -1.42 25.22
C ALA A 413 13.96 -2.36 26.44
N VAL A 414 14.67 -3.50 26.37
CA VAL A 414 14.84 -4.43 27.50
C VAL A 414 16.20 -4.27 28.21
N GLN A 415 16.95 -3.22 27.89
CA GLN A 415 18.26 -2.89 28.48
C GLN A 415 19.34 -3.98 28.30
N ASP A 416 19.25 -4.80 27.25
CA ASP A 416 20.29 -5.76 26.88
C ASP A 416 21.33 -5.08 25.97
N TRP A 417 22.23 -4.31 26.60
CA TRP A 417 23.20 -3.46 25.92
C TRP A 417 24.10 -4.22 24.95
N ARG A 418 24.56 -5.42 25.32
CA ARG A 418 25.47 -6.23 24.50
C ARG A 418 24.77 -6.80 23.27
N LYS A 419 23.49 -7.17 23.38
CA LYS A 419 22.71 -7.58 22.21
C LYS A 419 22.35 -6.39 21.34
N ALA A 420 22.02 -5.25 21.94
CA ALA A 420 21.73 -4.02 21.22
C ALA A 420 22.92 -3.58 20.36
N GLU A 421 24.10 -3.45 20.96
CA GLU A 421 25.34 -3.04 20.27
C GLU A 421 25.67 -3.97 19.10
N ARG A 422 25.71 -5.29 19.34
CA ARG A 422 25.98 -6.27 18.27
C ARG A 422 24.96 -6.19 17.13
N SER A 423 23.68 -6.01 17.45
CA SER A 423 22.63 -5.96 16.42
C SER A 423 22.70 -4.67 15.60
N LEU A 424 22.98 -3.53 16.25
CA LEU A 424 23.08 -2.24 15.59
C LEU A 424 24.36 -2.08 14.77
N ILE A 425 25.50 -2.59 15.24
CA ILE A 425 26.74 -2.63 14.45
C ILE A 425 26.54 -3.52 13.21
N ALA A 426 25.87 -4.67 13.36
CA ALA A 426 25.53 -5.53 12.23
C ALA A 426 24.57 -4.82 11.24
N ALA A 427 23.62 -4.02 11.74
CA ALA A 427 22.75 -3.21 10.90
C ALA A 427 23.54 -2.13 10.15
N ALA A 428 24.46 -1.41 10.81
CA ALA A 428 25.26 -0.34 10.21
C ALA A 428 26.15 -0.89 9.08
N ALA A 429 26.73 -2.08 9.27
CA ALA A 429 27.51 -2.75 8.25
C ALA A 429 26.67 -3.16 7.02
N GLN A 430 25.39 -3.48 7.22
CA GLN A 430 24.47 -3.91 6.15
C GLN A 430 23.74 -2.74 5.49
N LEU A 431 23.57 -1.63 6.20
CA LEU A 431 22.81 -0.45 5.78
C LEU A 431 23.70 0.81 5.90
N PRO A 432 24.76 0.93 5.08
CA PRO A 432 25.74 2.04 5.20
C PRO A 432 25.15 3.42 4.88
N TRP A 433 23.92 3.50 4.38
CA TRP A 433 23.17 4.74 4.11
C TRP A 433 22.13 5.06 5.21
N SER A 434 22.00 4.23 6.24
CA SER A 434 20.92 4.34 7.23
C SER A 434 21.29 5.32 8.34
N HIS A 435 20.77 6.55 8.24
CA HIS A 435 20.86 7.53 9.32
C HIS A 435 20.12 7.03 10.57
N GLU A 436 19.05 6.24 10.42
CA GLU A 436 18.28 5.68 11.53
C GLU A 436 19.14 4.73 12.37
N THR A 437 20.02 3.96 11.73
CA THR A 437 20.94 3.06 12.45
C THR A 437 21.94 3.83 13.31
N HIS A 438 22.52 4.90 12.77
CA HIS A 438 23.45 5.77 13.51
C HIS A 438 22.74 6.50 14.65
N TYR A 439 21.51 6.97 14.43
CA TYR A 439 20.67 7.55 15.48
C TYR A 439 20.41 6.57 16.64
N GLU A 440 20.10 5.30 16.33
CA GLU A 440 19.86 4.28 17.37
C GLU A 440 21.16 3.85 18.08
N LEU A 441 22.32 3.86 17.39
CA LEU A 441 23.63 3.67 18.02
C LEU A 441 23.94 4.82 19.00
N ALA A 442 23.65 6.06 18.61
CA ALA A 442 23.79 7.22 19.49
C ALA A 442 22.93 7.07 20.75
N ALA A 443 21.66 6.67 20.58
CA ALA A 443 20.74 6.43 21.69
C ALA A 443 21.25 5.31 22.63
N LEU A 444 21.74 4.21 22.07
CA LEU A 444 22.35 3.11 22.83
C LEU A 444 23.55 3.58 23.66
N TYR A 445 24.52 4.25 23.02
CA TYR A 445 25.74 4.68 23.71
C TYR A 445 25.44 5.73 24.78
N SER A 446 24.48 6.63 24.55
CA SER A 446 24.01 7.57 25.58
C SER A 446 23.40 6.83 26.77
N ALA A 447 22.60 5.79 26.53
CA ALA A 447 22.02 4.97 27.59
C ALA A 447 23.09 4.20 28.40
N ILE A 448 24.10 3.63 27.73
CA ILE A 448 25.24 2.96 28.37
C ILE A 448 26.03 3.96 29.22
N ALA A 449 26.36 5.14 28.67
CA ALA A 449 27.10 6.18 29.38
C ALA A 449 26.38 6.59 30.68
N ARG A 450 25.06 6.81 30.62
CA ARG A 450 24.24 7.13 31.80
C ARG A 450 24.19 5.98 32.81
N SER A 451 24.18 4.73 32.35
CA SER A 451 24.11 3.55 33.22
C SER A 451 25.45 3.22 33.89
N GLN A 452 26.58 3.47 33.22
CA GLN A 452 27.91 3.05 33.67
C GLN A 452 28.77 4.20 34.19
N GLY A 453 28.40 5.45 33.89
CA GLY A 453 29.18 6.64 34.24
C GLY A 453 30.45 6.81 33.40
N ASP A 454 30.52 6.18 32.22
CA ASP A 454 31.69 6.20 31.34
C ASP A 454 31.52 7.25 30.23
N GLU A 455 32.32 8.33 30.32
CA GLU A 455 32.32 9.44 29.36
C GLU A 455 32.72 9.01 27.94
N SER A 456 33.47 7.91 27.78
CA SER A 456 33.89 7.43 26.46
C SER A 456 32.69 7.01 25.59
N TYR A 457 31.64 6.46 26.20
CA TYR A 457 30.40 6.14 25.52
C TYR A 457 29.60 7.40 25.15
N MET A 458 29.72 8.48 25.93
CA MET A 458 29.09 9.74 25.55
C MET A 458 29.73 10.33 24.29
N GLN A 459 31.06 10.23 24.15
CA GLN A 459 31.75 10.67 22.93
C GLN A 459 31.33 9.84 21.72
N LYS A 460 31.25 8.51 21.85
CA LYS A 460 30.71 7.65 20.78
C LYS A 460 29.27 8.02 20.41
N ALA A 461 28.43 8.32 21.40
CA ALA A 461 27.06 8.75 21.14
C ALA A 461 27.01 10.03 20.30
N LEU A 462 27.88 11.00 20.61
CA LEU A 462 27.98 12.26 19.86
C LEU A 462 28.50 12.04 18.43
N GLU A 463 29.50 11.18 18.24
CA GLU A 463 30.03 10.82 16.92
C GLU A 463 28.98 10.19 16.00
N GLU A 464 28.23 9.20 16.53
CA GLU A 464 27.14 8.55 15.80
C GLU A 464 26.01 9.53 15.48
N MET A 465 25.67 10.43 16.41
CA MET A 465 24.66 11.45 16.19
C MET A 465 25.07 12.47 15.12
N ARG A 466 26.35 12.87 15.09
CA ARG A 466 26.90 13.71 14.02
C ARG A 466 26.81 13.00 12.67
N THR A 467 27.16 11.73 12.61
CA THR A 467 27.05 10.93 11.38
C THR A 467 25.59 10.86 10.90
N ALA A 468 24.62 10.61 11.79
CA ALA A 468 23.21 10.64 11.44
C ALA A 468 22.76 12.03 10.93
N SER A 469 23.24 13.12 11.55
CA SER A 469 22.96 14.49 11.13
C SER A 469 23.58 14.86 9.78
N ASP A 470 24.77 14.35 9.48
CA ASP A 470 25.47 14.59 8.22
C ASP A 470 24.82 13.84 7.05
N MET A 471 24.21 12.68 7.33
CA MET A 471 23.45 11.90 6.35
C MET A 471 22.13 12.56 5.95
N ILE A 472 21.51 13.35 6.84
CA ILE A 472 20.32 14.16 6.52
C ILE A 472 20.49 15.60 7.02
N PRO A 473 21.26 16.42 6.29
CA PRO A 473 21.56 17.80 6.69
C PRO A 473 20.30 18.66 6.86
N GLU A 474 19.21 18.35 6.17
CA GLU A 474 17.95 19.10 6.24
C GLU A 474 17.16 18.80 7.52
N ASN A 475 17.48 17.72 8.25
CA ASN A 475 16.79 17.33 9.46
C ASN A 475 17.17 18.25 10.65
N ARG A 476 16.28 19.19 10.96
CA ARG A 476 16.47 20.15 12.06
C ARG A 476 16.57 19.48 13.43
N SER A 477 15.81 18.40 13.65
CA SER A 477 15.81 17.71 14.94
C SER A 477 17.18 17.11 15.25
N TYR A 478 17.86 16.55 14.26
CA TYR A 478 19.20 15.99 14.45
C TYR A 478 20.23 17.08 14.76
N LYS A 479 20.18 18.19 14.03
CA LYS A 479 21.05 19.35 14.29
C LYS A 479 20.86 19.93 15.69
N GLU A 480 19.63 20.02 16.16
CA GLU A 480 19.33 20.49 17.51
C GLU A 480 19.84 19.53 18.59
N MET A 481 19.69 18.22 18.38
CA MET A 481 20.21 17.19 19.29
C MET A 481 21.74 17.22 19.38
N VAL A 482 22.45 17.34 18.25
CA VAL A 482 23.92 17.49 18.24
C VAL A 482 24.33 18.74 19.00
N LYS A 483 23.70 19.89 18.71
CA LYS A 483 24.00 21.15 19.39
C LYS A 483 23.73 21.07 20.90
N GLN A 484 22.68 20.39 21.33
CA GLN A 484 22.37 20.20 22.75
C GLN A 484 23.37 19.27 23.45
N ALA A 485 23.94 18.29 22.74
CA ALA A 485 24.93 17.38 23.30
C ALA A 485 26.35 18.00 23.37
N GLU A 486 26.62 19.05 22.60
CA GLU A 486 27.91 19.76 22.59
C GLU A 486 28.02 20.88 23.64
N ASN A 487 26.88 21.39 24.14
CA ASN A 487 26.82 22.41 25.19
C ASN A 487 26.57 21.77 26.55
#